data_AF-A0A8I1KJC5-F1
#
_entry.id   AF-A0A8I1KJC5-F1
#
_cell.length_a   1.000
_cell.length_b   1.000
_cell.length_c   1.000
_cell.angle_alpha   90.00
_cell.angle_beta   90.00
_cell.angle_gamma   90.00
#
_symmetry.space_group_name_H-M   'P 1'
#
loop_
_entity.id
_entity.type
_entity.pdbx_description
1 polymer ?
#
loop_
_entity_poly.entity_id
_entity_poly.type
_entity_poly.pdbx_seq_one_letter_code
_entity_poly.pdbx_strand_id
1 'polypeptide(L)'
;MTSWMHKVALFAGAAALTLTVSVPASAEDAAPAPASAEAAAPVPAIAPELAERMAKEKEDRKACKLEICKAFAEAKSGAPISCNVTKTWLGSDIQAGYLGDKLTWPWGHALCSAHIDLDRDAIAEVASKPSGTLKLKKHDITCKLDNKNPAEGSAYDVKLSIEPVVTFENGRATKAELNWGTIEAPLLAKTAIWSATAVDANFSVIANGVVKEINAFLGVKCKEEGFDIAAAR
;
A
#
# COMPACT_ATOMS: atom_id res chain seq x y z
N MET A 1 -16.88 31.64 -48.01
CA MET A 1 -18.03 32.57 -47.97
C MET A 1 -18.48 32.68 -46.53
N THR A 2 -18.35 33.90 -45.97
CA THR A 2 -19.19 34.55 -44.94
C THR A 2 -19.61 33.79 -43.69
N SER A 3 -19.58 34.34 -42.47
CA SER A 3 -19.04 35.55 -41.86
C SER A 3 -19.52 35.45 -40.43
N TRP A 4 -18.64 35.12 -39.50
CA TRP A 4 -18.88 35.25 -38.07
C TRP A 4 -18.63 36.71 -37.72
N MET A 5 -19.54 37.41 -37.03
CA MET A 5 -19.23 38.52 -36.13
C MET A 5 -20.47 39.28 -35.59
N HIS A 6 -20.25 39.84 -34.39
CA HIS A 6 -20.87 41.01 -33.73
C HIS A 6 -22.14 40.80 -32.90
N LYS A 7 -22.00 41.00 -31.58
CA LYS A 7 -22.54 42.20 -30.90
C LYS A 7 -21.84 42.42 -29.55
N VAL A 8 -21.00 43.45 -29.53
CA VAL A 8 -20.57 44.19 -28.32
C VAL A 8 -21.58 45.31 -28.12
N ALA A 9 -22.04 45.54 -26.90
CA ALA A 9 -22.70 46.78 -26.52
C ALA A 9 -22.14 47.25 -25.17
N LEU A 10 -21.38 48.35 -25.25
CA LEU A 10 -20.99 49.20 -24.13
C LEU A 10 -22.22 49.91 -23.55
N PHE A 11 -22.25 50.08 -22.23
CA PHE A 11 -22.90 51.24 -21.62
C PHE A 11 -21.89 52.00 -20.78
N ALA A 12 -21.63 53.23 -21.23
CA ALA A 12 -20.88 54.26 -20.52
C ALA A 12 -21.84 55.05 -19.62
N GLY A 13 -21.37 55.41 -18.43
CA GLY A 13 -22.02 56.38 -17.54
C GLY A 13 -20.97 57.01 -16.64
N ALA A 14 -20.66 58.28 -16.91
CA ALA A 14 -19.67 59.09 -16.20
C ALA A 14 -20.35 60.29 -15.52
N ALA A 15 -19.97 60.56 -14.27
CA ALA A 15 -19.94 61.85 -13.56
C ALA A 15 -19.76 61.53 -12.05
N ALA A 16 -18.99 62.22 -11.21
CA ALA A 16 -18.31 63.50 -11.29
C ALA A 16 -17.15 63.55 -10.26
N LEU A 17 -16.19 64.43 -10.53
CA LEU A 17 -15.01 64.77 -9.72
C LEU A 17 -15.37 65.45 -8.38
N THR A 18 -14.61 65.13 -7.32
CA THR A 18 -14.11 66.11 -6.34
C THR A 18 -12.68 65.75 -5.90
N LEU A 19 -11.72 66.63 -6.23
CA LEU A 19 -10.39 66.84 -5.61
C LEU A 19 -10.59 67.34 -4.16
N THR A 20 -9.77 67.19 -3.12
CA THR A 20 -8.31 67.12 -2.82
C THR A 20 -8.18 66.58 -1.36
N VAL A 21 -7.09 66.03 -0.80
CA VAL A 21 -5.79 66.62 -0.40
C VAL A 21 -4.86 65.48 0.08
N SER A 22 -3.58 65.59 -0.23
CA SER A 22 -2.44 64.72 0.10
C SER A 22 -1.96 64.81 1.55
N VAL A 23 -1.54 63.70 2.19
CA VAL A 23 -0.37 63.58 3.11
C VAL A 23 0.02 62.07 3.30
N PRO A 24 1.22 61.73 3.80
CA PRO A 24 2.32 61.10 3.08
C PRO A 24 2.44 59.57 3.29
N ALA A 25 3.35 58.99 2.51
CA ALA A 25 3.86 57.64 2.68
C ALA A 25 4.48 57.42 4.07
N SER A 26 3.98 56.41 4.78
CA SER A 26 4.79 55.62 5.71
C SER A 26 4.91 54.22 5.11
N ALA A 27 6.10 53.92 4.61
CA ALA A 27 6.52 52.55 4.41
C ALA A 27 6.70 51.93 5.80
N GLU A 28 5.76 51.08 6.21
CA GLU A 28 5.91 50.24 7.39
C GLU A 28 6.01 48.80 6.89
N ASP A 29 7.12 48.19 7.27
CA ASP A 29 7.58 46.83 6.98
C ASP A 29 6.40 45.82 7.00
N ALA A 30 6.04 45.32 5.82
CA ALA A 30 5.11 44.21 5.71
C ALA A 30 5.84 42.93 6.14
N ALA A 31 5.84 42.68 7.44
CA ALA A 31 6.21 41.39 8.00
C ALA A 31 5.38 40.29 7.30
N PRO A 32 5.99 39.17 6.86
CA PRO A 32 5.24 38.07 6.27
C PRO A 32 4.23 37.55 7.29
N ALA A 33 2.96 37.47 6.87
CA ALA A 33 1.93 36.78 7.64
C ALA A 33 2.43 35.36 8.00
N PRO A 34 2.27 34.90 9.25
CA PRO A 34 2.69 33.56 9.62
C PRO A 34 1.88 32.56 8.80
N ALA A 35 2.59 31.72 8.05
CA ALA A 35 2.02 30.55 7.40
C ALA A 35 1.23 29.77 8.46
N SER A 36 -0.08 29.66 8.25
CA SER A 36 -0.93 28.84 9.08
C SER A 36 -0.41 27.41 8.95
N ALA A 37 0.22 26.92 10.01
CA ALA A 37 0.54 25.51 10.15
C ALA A 37 -0.79 24.77 10.15
N GLU A 38 -1.14 24.20 9.01
CA GLU A 38 -2.22 23.25 8.88
C GLU A 38 -1.89 22.09 9.82
N ALA A 39 -2.52 22.10 11.00
CA ALA A 39 -2.32 21.07 12.00
C ALA A 39 -2.71 19.74 11.34
N ALA A 40 -1.72 18.87 11.13
CA ALA A 40 -1.95 17.52 10.66
C ALA A 40 -3.02 16.90 11.56
N ALA A 41 -4.12 16.44 10.96
CA ALA A 41 -5.18 15.77 11.69
C ALA A 41 -4.56 14.63 12.54
N PRO A 42 -4.94 14.48 13.82
CA PRO A 42 -4.40 13.44 14.67
C PRO A 42 -4.67 12.08 14.02
N VAL A 43 -3.60 11.32 13.77
CA VAL A 43 -3.69 9.91 13.38
C VAL A 43 -4.53 9.23 14.46
N PRO A 44 -5.63 8.53 14.13
CA PRO A 44 -6.44 7.85 15.13
C PRO A 44 -5.56 6.97 16.00
N ALA A 45 -5.61 7.18 17.32
CA ALA A 45 -4.80 6.40 18.24
C ALA A 45 -5.21 4.92 18.13
N ILE A 46 -4.28 4.09 17.65
CA ILE A 46 -4.43 2.63 17.66
C ILE A 46 -4.54 2.21 19.14
N ALA A 47 -5.51 1.34 19.45
CA ALA A 47 -5.69 0.85 20.81
C ALA A 47 -4.36 0.24 21.34
N PRO A 48 -3.96 0.50 22.61
CA PRO A 48 -2.65 0.10 23.12
C PRO A 48 -2.35 -1.40 22.96
N GLU A 49 -3.35 -2.26 23.21
CA GLU A 49 -3.24 -3.71 23.04
C GLU A 49 -2.95 -4.11 21.58
N LEU A 50 -3.61 -3.45 20.61
CA LEU A 50 -3.36 -3.67 19.18
C LEU A 50 -1.95 -3.20 18.80
N ALA A 51 -1.49 -2.07 19.33
CA ALA A 51 -0.14 -1.58 19.10
C ALA A 51 0.92 -2.54 19.66
N GLU A 52 0.74 -3.04 20.89
CA GLU A 52 1.63 -4.03 21.51
C GLU A 52 1.68 -5.33 20.71
N ARG A 53 0.51 -5.86 20.29
CA ARG A 53 0.44 -7.03 19.42
C ARG A 53 1.21 -6.83 18.12
N MET A 54 0.98 -5.72 17.41
CA MET A 54 1.66 -5.44 16.15
C MET A 54 3.18 -5.28 16.32
N ALA A 55 3.63 -4.71 17.44
CA ALA A 55 5.04 -4.62 17.77
C ALA A 55 5.66 -6.00 17.98
N LYS A 56 4.98 -6.87 18.74
CA LYS A 56 5.41 -8.26 18.93
C LYS A 56 5.46 -9.04 17.62
N GLU A 57 4.41 -8.98 16.81
CA GLU A 57 4.38 -9.64 15.50
C GLU A 57 5.49 -9.13 14.58
N LYS A 58 5.83 -7.83 14.63
CA LYS A 58 6.94 -7.26 13.87
C LYS A 58 8.29 -7.87 14.30
N GLU A 59 8.51 -8.03 15.60
CA GLU A 59 9.72 -8.67 16.13
C GLU A 59 9.77 -10.16 15.75
N ASP A 60 8.64 -10.87 15.88
CA ASP A 60 8.54 -12.30 15.53
C ASP A 60 8.85 -12.55 14.04
N ARG A 61 8.57 -11.58 13.14
CA ARG A 61 8.91 -11.66 11.71
C ARG A 61 10.34 -11.24 11.36
N LYS A 62 11.11 -10.70 12.30
CA LYS A 62 12.40 -10.05 12.02
C LYS A 62 13.42 -11.00 11.40
N ALA A 63 13.57 -12.20 11.96
CA ALA A 63 14.50 -13.20 11.43
C ALA A 63 14.15 -13.58 9.98
N CYS A 64 12.86 -13.79 9.69
CA CYS A 64 12.41 -14.09 8.35
C CYS A 64 12.73 -12.96 7.37
N LYS A 65 12.50 -11.70 7.78
CA LYS A 65 12.86 -10.53 6.98
C LYS A 65 14.35 -10.52 6.63
N LEU A 66 15.21 -10.73 7.61
CA LEU A 66 16.67 -10.75 7.40
C LEU A 66 17.09 -11.83 6.40
N GLU A 67 16.56 -13.05 6.53
CA GLU A 67 16.88 -14.14 5.61
C GLU A 67 16.42 -13.87 4.18
N ILE A 68 15.23 -13.30 3.99
CA ILE A 68 14.73 -12.91 2.67
C ILE A 68 15.61 -11.80 2.08
N CYS A 69 15.89 -10.75 2.85
CA CYS A 69 16.73 -9.65 2.39
C CYS A 69 18.12 -10.12 2.00
N LYS A 70 18.73 -10.99 2.82
CA LYS A 70 20.02 -11.62 2.53
C LYS A 70 19.98 -12.44 1.24
N ALA A 71 18.94 -13.26 1.04
CA ALA A 71 18.81 -14.07 -0.17
C ALA A 71 18.78 -13.22 -1.45
N PHE A 72 18.00 -12.14 -1.45
CA PHE A 72 17.92 -11.24 -2.61
C PHE A 72 19.19 -10.40 -2.82
N ALA A 73 19.88 -10.03 -1.74
CA ALA A 73 21.12 -9.25 -1.80
C ALA A 73 22.33 -10.09 -2.23
N GLU A 74 22.45 -11.31 -1.72
CA GLU A 74 23.56 -12.20 -2.07
C GLU A 74 23.38 -12.83 -3.45
N ALA A 75 22.13 -13.00 -3.90
CA ALA A 75 21.76 -13.67 -5.15
C ALA A 75 22.44 -15.05 -5.31
N LYS A 76 22.49 -15.82 -4.21
CA LYS A 76 23.14 -17.13 -4.12
C LYS A 76 22.17 -18.20 -3.65
N SER A 77 22.34 -19.39 -4.24
CA SER A 77 21.73 -20.65 -3.81
C SER A 77 21.93 -20.92 -2.32
N GLY A 78 21.02 -21.68 -1.73
CA GLY A 78 21.05 -22.01 -0.31
C GLY A 78 19.88 -22.87 0.16
N ALA A 79 19.84 -23.12 1.47
CA ALA A 79 18.72 -23.86 2.07
C ALA A 79 17.41 -23.04 1.97
N PRO A 80 16.25 -23.67 1.73
CA PRO A 80 14.97 -22.96 1.65
C PRO A 80 14.71 -22.08 2.88
N ILE A 81 14.12 -20.91 2.65
CA ILE A 81 13.64 -20.05 3.73
C ILE A 81 12.23 -20.52 4.09
N SER A 82 12.04 -20.91 5.35
CA SER A 82 10.73 -21.34 5.86
C SER A 82 10.39 -20.54 7.10
N CYS A 83 9.24 -19.85 7.07
CA CYS A 83 8.83 -18.95 8.15
C CYS A 83 7.34 -19.07 8.42
N ASN A 84 6.96 -19.08 9.70
CA ASN A 84 5.58 -18.79 10.11
C ASN A 84 5.43 -17.28 10.31
N VAL A 85 4.57 -16.67 9.51
CA VAL A 85 4.38 -15.23 9.48
C VAL A 85 2.97 -14.92 9.98
N THR A 86 2.89 -14.20 11.10
CA THR A 86 1.63 -13.61 11.58
C THR A 86 1.73 -12.09 11.48
N LYS A 87 0.68 -11.46 10.96
CA LYS A 87 0.59 -10.01 10.82
C LYS A 87 -0.86 -9.55 10.95
N THR A 88 -1.08 -8.59 11.84
CA THR A 88 -2.28 -7.78 11.86
C THR A 88 -2.17 -6.69 10.79
N TRP A 89 -3.20 -6.61 9.97
CA TRP A 89 -3.40 -5.59 8.95
C TRP A 89 -4.52 -4.66 9.39
N LEU A 90 -4.24 -3.36 9.44
CA LEU A 90 -5.28 -2.41 9.76
C LEU A 90 -6.28 -2.34 8.59
N GLY A 91 -7.59 -2.26 8.88
CA GLY A 91 -8.60 -2.14 7.83
C GLY A 91 -8.36 -0.93 6.92
N SER A 92 -7.84 0.18 7.46
CA SER A 92 -7.40 1.35 6.71
C SER A 92 -6.27 1.04 5.73
N ASP A 93 -5.31 0.23 6.14
CA ASP A 93 -4.14 -0.12 5.33
C ASP A 93 -4.54 -1.12 4.24
N ILE A 94 -5.47 -2.03 4.52
CA ILE A 94 -6.07 -2.90 3.51
C ILE A 94 -6.79 -2.06 2.46
N GLN A 95 -7.64 -1.14 2.91
CA GLN A 95 -8.39 -0.24 2.02
C GLN A 95 -7.45 0.58 1.13
N ALA A 96 -6.47 1.29 1.73
CA ALA A 96 -5.59 2.19 0.99
C ALA A 96 -4.55 1.46 0.13
N GLY A 97 -3.98 0.37 0.66
CA GLY A 97 -2.85 -0.33 0.06
C GLY A 97 -3.25 -1.32 -1.03
N TYR A 98 -4.40 -1.98 -0.88
CA TYR A 98 -4.78 -3.13 -1.72
C TYR A 98 -6.09 -2.95 -2.48
N LEU A 99 -7.06 -2.23 -1.93
CA LEU A 99 -8.40 -2.13 -2.53
C LEU A 99 -8.62 -0.81 -3.29
N GLY A 100 -7.92 0.25 -2.88
CA GLY A 100 -8.05 1.59 -3.46
C GLY A 100 -9.48 2.11 -3.38
N ASP A 101 -9.95 2.71 -4.46
CA ASP A 101 -11.33 3.16 -4.65
C ASP A 101 -12.23 2.10 -5.31
N LYS A 102 -11.66 0.97 -5.74
CA LYS A 102 -12.33 -0.04 -6.57
C LYS A 102 -13.15 -1.02 -5.75
N LEU A 103 -12.71 -1.30 -4.52
CA LEU A 103 -13.35 -2.24 -3.61
C LEU A 103 -13.44 -1.58 -2.23
N THR A 104 -14.50 -1.90 -1.49
CA THR A 104 -14.66 -1.44 -0.11
C THR A 104 -14.36 -2.57 0.84
N TRP A 105 -13.53 -2.30 1.85
CA TRP A 105 -13.30 -3.20 2.97
C TRP A 105 -14.46 -3.11 3.97
N PRO A 106 -15.27 -4.18 4.12
CA PRO A 106 -16.45 -4.13 4.98
C PRO A 106 -16.14 -4.47 6.44
N TRP A 107 -14.93 -4.95 6.75
CA TRP A 107 -14.52 -5.43 8.08
C TRP A 107 -13.63 -4.44 8.82
N GLY A 108 -13.26 -4.80 10.06
CA GLY A 108 -12.26 -4.11 10.89
C GLY A 108 -10.84 -4.51 10.49
N HIS A 109 -9.99 -4.85 11.46
CA HIS A 109 -8.64 -5.34 11.17
C HIS A 109 -8.66 -6.80 10.70
N ALA A 110 -7.56 -7.25 10.09
CA ALA A 110 -7.37 -8.65 9.74
C ALA A 110 -6.09 -9.19 10.38
N LEU A 111 -6.20 -10.18 11.26
CA LEU A 111 -5.07 -10.93 11.78
C LEU A 111 -4.82 -12.14 10.88
N CYS A 112 -3.78 -12.08 10.04
CA CYS A 112 -3.47 -13.13 9.10
C CYS A 112 -2.19 -13.87 9.47
N SER A 113 -2.22 -15.19 9.28
CA SER A 113 -1.08 -16.09 9.43
C SER A 113 -0.87 -16.89 8.15
N ALA A 114 0.38 -17.05 7.75
CA ALA A 114 0.79 -17.85 6.60
C ALA A 114 2.09 -18.58 6.90
N HIS A 115 2.24 -19.77 6.30
CA HIS A 115 3.53 -20.42 6.20
C HIS A 115 4.19 -20.01 4.87
N ILE A 116 5.35 -19.36 4.98
CA ILE A 116 6.10 -18.83 3.85
C ILE A 116 7.29 -19.73 3.61
N ASP A 117 7.24 -20.47 2.49
CA ASP A 117 8.35 -21.26 1.97
C ASP A 117 8.88 -20.63 0.69
N LEU A 118 10.14 -20.21 0.72
CA LEU A 118 10.81 -19.59 -0.42
C LEU A 118 12.02 -20.42 -0.82
N ASP A 119 12.09 -20.70 -2.11
CA ASP A 119 13.21 -21.38 -2.73
C ASP A 119 14.36 -20.39 -2.96
N ARG A 120 15.50 -20.61 -2.29
CA ARG A 120 16.69 -19.77 -2.43
C ARG A 120 17.28 -19.85 -3.83
N ASP A 121 17.16 -20.97 -4.52
CA ASP A 121 17.70 -21.12 -5.88
C ASP A 121 16.86 -20.30 -6.86
N ALA A 122 15.54 -20.33 -6.72
CA ALA A 122 14.65 -19.49 -7.52
C ALA A 122 14.85 -17.99 -7.23
N ILE A 123 15.06 -17.61 -5.95
CA ILE A 123 15.41 -16.24 -5.59
C ILE A 123 16.74 -15.86 -6.24
N ALA A 124 17.78 -16.67 -6.12
CA ALA A 124 19.10 -16.40 -6.69
C ALA A 124 19.06 -16.22 -8.21
N GLU A 125 18.27 -17.05 -8.89
CA GLU A 125 18.08 -16.96 -10.33
C GLU A 125 17.46 -15.61 -10.74
N VAL A 126 16.34 -15.23 -10.12
CA VAL A 126 15.68 -13.95 -10.40
C VAL A 126 16.52 -12.77 -9.91
N ALA A 127 17.32 -13.00 -8.86
CA ALA A 127 18.15 -11.97 -8.28
C ALA A 127 19.39 -11.62 -9.12
N SER A 128 19.92 -12.58 -9.86
CA SER A 128 21.13 -12.41 -10.66
C SER A 128 20.87 -11.88 -12.07
N LYS A 129 19.61 -11.75 -12.48
CA LYS A 129 19.21 -11.36 -13.85
C LYS A 129 18.59 -9.95 -13.89
N PRO A 130 18.72 -9.23 -15.01
CA PRO A 130 18.04 -7.95 -15.21
C PRO A 130 16.52 -8.11 -15.32
N SER A 131 16.04 -9.29 -15.70
CA SER A 131 14.61 -9.62 -15.65
C SER A 131 14.42 -11.09 -15.32
N GLY A 132 13.30 -11.41 -14.67
CA GLY A 132 13.00 -12.78 -14.28
C GLY A 132 11.63 -12.91 -13.64
N THR A 133 11.17 -14.14 -13.49
CA THR A 133 9.89 -14.45 -12.83
C THR A 133 10.15 -15.39 -11.66
N LEU A 134 9.74 -14.98 -10.47
CA LEU A 134 9.75 -15.80 -9.28
C LEU A 134 8.39 -16.47 -9.12
N LYS A 135 8.34 -17.79 -9.32
CA LYS A 135 7.15 -18.59 -9.05
C LYS A 135 7.23 -19.10 -7.62
N LEU A 136 6.31 -18.67 -6.77
CA LEU A 136 6.21 -19.13 -5.40
C LEU A 136 5.34 -20.38 -5.35
N LYS A 137 5.64 -21.25 -4.38
CA LYS A 137 4.77 -22.39 -4.07
C LYS A 137 3.45 -21.88 -3.50
N LYS A 138 2.44 -22.75 -3.50
CA LYS A 138 1.16 -22.49 -2.86
C LYS A 138 1.36 -22.06 -1.40
N HIS A 139 0.81 -20.91 -1.03
CA HIS A 139 0.71 -20.44 0.35
C HIS A 139 -0.73 -20.60 0.84
N ASP A 140 -0.90 -21.30 1.95
CA ASP A 140 -2.16 -21.34 2.69
C ASP A 140 -2.15 -20.23 3.75
N ILE A 141 -3.18 -19.39 3.72
CA ILE A 141 -3.31 -18.19 4.54
C ILE A 141 -4.59 -18.33 5.36
N THR A 142 -4.47 -18.16 6.68
CA THR A 142 -5.61 -18.08 7.59
C THR A 142 -5.72 -16.67 8.13
N CYS A 143 -6.89 -16.05 8.04
CA CYS A 143 -7.16 -14.72 8.57
C CYS A 143 -8.35 -14.75 9.52
N LYS A 144 -8.23 -14.03 10.64
CA LYS A 144 -9.36 -13.61 11.46
C LYS A 144 -9.71 -12.18 11.11
N LEU A 145 -10.95 -11.94 10.72
CA LEU A 145 -11.46 -10.61 10.37
C LEU A 145 -12.24 -10.08 11.56
N ASP A 146 -11.93 -8.87 12.01
CA ASP A 146 -12.68 -8.19 13.06
C ASP A 146 -13.95 -7.54 12.51
N ASN A 147 -14.95 -7.33 13.36
CA ASN A 147 -16.04 -6.42 13.02
C ASN A 147 -15.53 -4.98 12.96
N LYS A 148 -16.19 -4.12 12.17
CA LYS A 148 -15.88 -2.68 12.15
C LYS A 148 -16.10 -2.02 13.51
N ASN A 149 -17.10 -2.49 14.24
CA ASN A 149 -17.31 -2.15 15.63
C ASN A 149 -16.50 -3.10 16.51
N PRO A 150 -15.44 -2.64 17.20
CA PRO A 150 -14.59 -3.50 18.02
C PRO A 150 -15.35 -4.19 19.16
N ALA A 151 -16.46 -3.61 19.63
CA ALA A 151 -17.30 -4.19 20.68
C ALA A 151 -17.97 -5.51 20.26
N GLU A 152 -18.05 -5.80 18.96
CA GLU A 152 -18.64 -7.02 18.42
C GLU A 152 -17.60 -8.14 18.20
N GLY A 153 -16.32 -7.90 18.50
CA GLY A 153 -15.27 -8.90 18.38
C GLY A 153 -14.99 -9.36 16.94
N SER A 154 -14.56 -10.61 16.78
CA SER A 154 -14.23 -11.20 15.46
C SER A 154 -15.48 -11.45 14.62
N ALA A 155 -15.47 -10.97 13.38
CA ALA A 155 -16.52 -11.19 12.39
C ALA A 155 -16.44 -12.59 11.79
N TYR A 156 -15.27 -12.97 11.24
CA TYR A 156 -15.13 -14.19 10.44
C TYR A 156 -13.74 -14.81 10.53
N ASP A 157 -13.69 -16.14 10.57
CA ASP A 157 -12.50 -16.90 10.24
C ASP A 157 -12.50 -17.23 8.74
N VAL A 158 -11.38 -16.96 8.08
CA VAL A 158 -11.18 -17.13 6.64
C VAL A 158 -9.93 -17.96 6.41
N LYS A 159 -10.01 -18.94 5.52
CA LYS A 159 -8.84 -19.61 4.94
C LYS A 159 -8.85 -19.40 3.44
N LEU A 160 -7.70 -19.05 2.89
CA LEU A 160 -7.53 -18.90 1.46
C LEU A 160 -6.16 -19.41 1.03
N SER A 161 -6.00 -19.68 -0.25
CA SER A 161 -4.71 -20.04 -0.82
C SER A 161 -4.38 -19.20 -2.05
N ILE A 162 -3.10 -18.97 -2.25
CA ILE A 162 -2.53 -18.26 -3.40
C ILE A 162 -1.29 -19.01 -3.87
N GLU A 163 -0.96 -18.94 -5.15
CA GLU A 163 0.29 -19.47 -5.71
C GLU A 163 0.98 -18.37 -6.53
N PRO A 164 1.63 -17.41 -5.85
CA PRO A 164 1.97 -16.16 -6.49
C PRO A 164 3.08 -16.31 -7.53
N VAL A 165 2.96 -15.55 -8.62
CA VAL A 165 4.00 -15.39 -9.63
C VAL A 165 4.36 -13.91 -9.69
N VAL A 166 5.63 -13.58 -9.44
CA VAL A 166 6.11 -12.20 -9.39
C VAL A 166 7.13 -11.99 -10.50
N THR A 167 6.88 -11.02 -11.37
CA THR A 167 7.82 -10.59 -12.40
C THR A 167 8.68 -9.46 -11.85
N PHE A 168 9.99 -9.58 -12.07
CA PHE A 168 10.98 -8.60 -11.71
C PHE A 168 11.67 -8.03 -12.95
N GLU A 169 11.94 -6.73 -12.91
CA GLU A 169 12.80 -6.02 -13.85
C GLU A 169 13.72 -5.09 -13.07
N ASN A 170 15.03 -5.15 -13.36
CA ASN A 170 16.08 -4.35 -12.74
C ASN A 170 15.98 -4.33 -11.21
N GLY A 171 15.78 -5.51 -10.62
CA GLY A 171 15.67 -5.68 -9.17
C GLY A 171 14.36 -5.21 -8.53
N ARG A 172 13.37 -4.76 -9.32
CA ARG A 172 12.06 -4.32 -8.84
C ARG A 172 10.96 -5.24 -9.30
N ALA A 173 9.98 -5.50 -8.45
CA ALA A 173 8.76 -6.18 -8.87
C ALA A 173 7.96 -5.25 -9.78
N THR A 174 7.55 -5.73 -10.96
CA THR A 174 6.77 -4.96 -11.94
C THR A 174 5.36 -5.52 -12.11
N LYS A 175 5.18 -6.82 -11.87
CA LYS A 175 3.89 -7.51 -11.95
C LYS A 175 3.81 -8.58 -10.88
N ALA A 176 2.61 -8.77 -10.33
CA ALA A 176 2.27 -9.94 -9.53
C ALA A 176 1.00 -10.57 -10.07
N GLU A 177 0.93 -11.89 -9.99
CA GLU A 177 -0.28 -12.68 -10.22
C GLU A 177 -0.46 -13.55 -8.98
N LEU A 178 -1.60 -13.41 -8.30
CA LEU A 178 -1.79 -14.11 -7.01
C LEU A 178 -2.21 -15.57 -7.20
N ASN A 179 -2.82 -15.91 -8.33
CA ASN A 179 -3.33 -17.26 -8.64
C ASN A 179 -4.13 -17.82 -7.46
N TRP A 180 -5.27 -17.16 -7.20
CA TRP A 180 -6.17 -17.50 -6.11
C TRP A 180 -6.65 -18.94 -6.21
N GLY A 181 -6.51 -19.69 -5.13
CA GLY A 181 -6.99 -21.06 -4.99
C GLY A 181 -8.26 -21.14 -4.14
N THR A 182 -8.32 -22.15 -3.27
CA THR A 182 -9.45 -22.41 -2.38
C THR A 182 -9.73 -21.22 -1.46
N ILE A 183 -11.01 -20.92 -1.22
CA ILE A 183 -11.49 -19.97 -0.21
C ILE A 183 -12.55 -20.65 0.65
N GLU A 184 -12.26 -20.78 1.94
CA GLU A 184 -13.14 -21.29 2.99
C GLU A 184 -13.48 -20.14 3.95
N ALA A 185 -14.75 -19.76 3.99
CA ALA A 185 -15.25 -18.73 4.89
C ALA A 185 -16.78 -18.88 5.03
N PRO A 186 -17.40 -18.30 6.07
CA PRO A 186 -18.85 -18.14 6.14
C PRO A 186 -19.40 -17.44 4.90
N LEU A 187 -20.63 -17.77 4.49
CA LEU A 187 -21.18 -17.44 3.16
C LEU A 187 -21.05 -15.95 2.78
N LEU A 188 -21.33 -15.05 3.72
CA LEU A 188 -21.23 -13.59 3.49
C LEU A 188 -19.78 -13.17 3.21
N ALA A 189 -18.83 -13.63 4.03
CA ALA A 189 -17.42 -13.36 3.82
C ALA A 189 -16.89 -14.00 2.55
N LYS A 190 -17.26 -15.25 2.28
CA LYS A 190 -16.88 -15.97 1.06
C LYS A 190 -17.31 -15.22 -0.19
N THR A 191 -18.54 -14.72 -0.24
CA THR A 191 -19.09 -13.99 -1.41
C THR A 191 -18.32 -12.70 -1.67
N ALA A 192 -18.04 -11.93 -0.61
CA ALA A 192 -17.27 -10.70 -0.72
C ALA A 192 -15.82 -10.96 -1.17
N ILE A 193 -15.15 -11.97 -0.59
CA ILE A 193 -13.78 -12.34 -0.97
C ILE A 193 -13.74 -12.84 -2.42
N TRP A 194 -14.67 -13.70 -2.84
CA TRP A 194 -14.76 -14.16 -4.23
C TRP A 194 -14.96 -13.03 -5.23
N SER A 195 -15.76 -12.02 -4.86
CA SER A 195 -15.94 -10.84 -5.72
C SER A 195 -14.63 -10.05 -5.85
N ALA A 196 -13.88 -9.91 -4.75
CA ALA A 196 -12.58 -9.26 -4.77
C ALA A 196 -11.54 -10.03 -5.60
N THR A 197 -11.50 -11.37 -5.51
CA THR A 197 -10.58 -12.18 -6.32
C THR A 197 -10.94 -12.14 -7.81
N ALA A 198 -12.22 -12.10 -8.16
CA ALA A 198 -12.67 -11.93 -9.55
C ALA A 198 -12.28 -10.55 -10.11
N VAL A 199 -12.36 -9.50 -9.31
CA VAL A 199 -11.88 -8.16 -9.70
C VAL A 199 -10.37 -8.16 -9.85
N ASP A 200 -9.63 -8.78 -8.93
CA ASP A 200 -8.17 -8.88 -9.01
C ASP A 200 -7.68 -9.66 -10.23
N ALA A 201 -8.35 -10.77 -10.59
CA ALA A 201 -8.02 -11.55 -11.77
C ALA A 201 -8.14 -10.76 -13.08
N ASN A 202 -9.03 -9.77 -13.14
CA ASN A 202 -9.27 -8.97 -14.34
C ASN A 202 -8.53 -7.63 -14.36
N PHE A 203 -8.29 -7.04 -13.18
CA PHE A 203 -7.80 -5.66 -13.05
C PHE A 203 -6.55 -5.52 -12.18
N SER A 204 -6.04 -6.63 -11.62
CA SER A 204 -4.84 -6.67 -10.77
C SER A 204 -4.88 -5.70 -9.59
N VAL A 205 -6.07 -5.40 -9.06
CA VAL A 205 -6.27 -4.40 -8.00
C VAL A 205 -5.44 -4.74 -6.75
N ILE A 206 -5.57 -5.97 -6.26
CA ILE A 206 -4.86 -6.45 -5.06
C ILE A 206 -3.40 -6.76 -5.41
N ALA A 207 -3.17 -7.36 -6.57
CA ALA A 207 -1.83 -7.69 -7.06
C ALA A 207 -0.94 -6.44 -7.20
N ASN A 208 -1.49 -5.30 -7.61
CA ASN A 208 -0.75 -4.03 -7.65
C ASN A 208 -0.35 -3.54 -6.25
N GLY A 209 -1.21 -3.75 -5.25
CA GLY A 209 -0.87 -3.53 -3.83
C GLY A 209 0.29 -4.44 -3.39
N VAL A 210 0.28 -5.70 -3.81
CA VAL A 210 1.36 -6.66 -3.53
C VAL A 210 2.69 -6.24 -4.19
N VAL A 211 2.67 -5.77 -5.45
CA VAL A 211 3.88 -5.24 -6.11
C VAL A 211 4.47 -4.06 -5.33
N LYS A 212 3.62 -3.14 -4.86
CA LYS A 212 4.05 -2.01 -4.02
C LYS A 212 4.69 -2.49 -2.72
N GLU A 213 4.06 -3.44 -2.03
CA GLU A 213 4.57 -4.00 -0.76
C GLU A 213 5.90 -4.74 -0.98
N ILE A 214 6.05 -5.52 -2.05
CA ILE A 214 7.33 -6.19 -2.38
C ILE A 214 8.44 -5.16 -2.61
N ASN A 215 8.16 -4.11 -3.37
CA ASN A 215 9.15 -3.06 -3.64
C ASN A 215 9.48 -2.24 -2.38
N ALA A 216 8.50 -1.95 -1.53
CA ALA A 216 8.73 -1.31 -0.24
C ALA A 216 9.57 -2.21 0.68
N PHE A 217 9.29 -3.51 0.68
CA PHE A 217 10.03 -4.50 1.44
C PHE A 217 11.49 -4.59 0.98
N LEU A 218 11.74 -4.89 -0.30
CA LEU A 218 13.09 -5.07 -0.83
C LEU A 218 13.87 -3.75 -0.91
N GLY A 219 13.21 -2.63 -1.19
CA GLY A 219 13.87 -1.34 -1.38
C GLY A 219 14.10 -0.54 -0.09
N VAL A 220 13.12 -0.53 0.82
CA VAL A 220 13.18 0.26 2.06
C VAL A 220 13.48 -0.65 3.25
N LYS A 221 12.71 -1.72 3.45
CA LYS A 221 12.83 -2.55 4.66
C LYS A 221 14.08 -3.39 4.71
N CYS A 222 14.58 -3.87 3.58
CA CYS A 222 15.88 -4.53 3.53
C CYS A 222 17.04 -3.55 3.70
N LYS A 223 16.92 -2.33 3.18
CA LYS A 223 17.92 -1.29 3.35
C LYS A 223 18.04 -0.82 4.80
N GLU A 224 16.92 -0.72 5.52
CA GLU A 224 16.90 -0.49 6.98
C GLU A 224 17.72 -1.53 7.77
N GLU A 225 17.88 -2.74 7.22
CA GLU A 225 18.64 -3.84 7.81
C GLU A 225 20.05 -3.99 7.20
N GLY A 226 20.50 -3.03 6.39
CA GLY A 226 21.84 -3.03 5.78
C GLY A 226 21.96 -3.76 4.44
N PHE A 227 20.85 -4.17 3.82
CA PHE A 227 20.86 -4.83 2.51
C PHE A 227 20.39 -3.86 1.41
N ASP A 228 21.31 -3.35 0.59
CA ASP A 228 20.99 -2.51 -0.57
C ASP A 228 20.80 -3.38 -1.83
N ILE A 229 19.56 -3.85 -2.04
CA ILE A 229 19.21 -4.75 -3.14
C ILE A 229 19.20 -4.01 -4.49
N ALA A 230 18.85 -2.73 -4.49
CA ALA A 230 18.76 -1.91 -5.70
C ALA A 230 20.12 -1.40 -6.18
N ALA A 231 21.09 -1.19 -5.28
CA ALA A 231 22.46 -0.83 -5.66
C ALA A 231 23.31 -2.02 -6.12
N ALA A 232 22.86 -3.25 -5.82
CA ALA A 232 23.56 -4.48 -6.19
C ALA A 232 23.35 -4.90 -7.66
N ARG A 233 22.56 -4.14 -8.45
CA ARG A 233 22.15 -4.46 -9.82
C ARG A 233 22.09 -3.20 -10.69
#